data_AF-A0A349FE85-F1
#
_entry.id   AF-A0A349FE85-F1
#
_cell.length_a   1.000
_cell.length_b   1.000
_cell.length_c   1.000
_cell.angle_alpha   90.00
_cell.angle_beta   90.00
_cell.angle_gamma   90.00
#
_symmetry.space_group_name_H-M   'P 1'
#
loop_
_entity.id
_entity.type
_entity.pdbx_description
1 polymer ?
#
loop_
_entity_poly.entity_id
_entity_poly.type
_entity_poly.pdbx_seq_one_letter_code
_entity_poly.pdbx_strand_id
1 'polypeptide(L)'
;MTTAQHTSLARQLFNMTWPMLFGVLSLMSFQLVDSAFIGQLGILPLAAQGFTLPIQMIIIGIQVGLGIATTAVIAKAIGANQTRYAQQLGGLVVAMGSVGVAIFCLFLYLIREPILLLLSAPESVFVIIDSYWMYWLVSSWTGALLYFFYSV
;
A
#
# COMPACT_ATOMS: atom_id res chain seq x y z
N MET A 1 7.97 36.59 31.84
CA MET A 1 8.73 35.35 32.13
C MET A 1 7.93 34.16 31.63
N THR A 2 8.28 33.62 30.45
CA THR A 2 8.21 32.18 30.12
C THR A 2 9.08 31.97 28.88
N THR A 3 10.25 31.42 29.13
CA THR A 3 11.29 31.01 28.19
C THR A 3 10.76 29.89 27.29
N ALA A 4 10.43 30.22 26.04
CA ALA A 4 10.23 29.21 25.01
C ALA A 4 11.59 28.54 24.73
N GLN A 5 11.77 27.34 25.25
CA GLN A 5 12.95 26.52 24.95
C GLN A 5 12.96 26.18 23.47
N HIS A 6 13.84 26.82 22.69
CA HIS A 6 14.24 26.39 21.37
C HIS A 6 14.97 25.04 21.50
N THR A 7 14.23 23.93 21.52
CA THR A 7 14.83 22.65 21.12
C THR A 7 15.32 22.84 19.68
N SER A 8 16.58 22.57 19.39
CA SER A 8 17.10 22.81 18.03
C SER A 8 16.26 22.01 17.04
N LEU A 9 15.86 22.66 15.94
CA LEU A 9 15.07 22.02 14.86
C LEU A 9 15.69 20.68 14.41
N ALA A 10 17.02 20.60 14.45
CA ALA A 10 17.78 19.38 14.20
C ALA A 10 17.49 18.24 15.20
N ARG A 11 17.36 18.54 16.50
CA ARG A 11 17.01 17.54 17.52
C ARG A 11 15.55 17.06 17.38
N GLN A 12 14.64 17.93 16.95
CA GLN A 12 13.26 17.55 16.69
C GLN A 12 13.13 16.66 15.45
N LEU A 13 13.81 17.02 14.35
CA LEU A 13 13.92 16.17 13.17
C LEU A 13 14.55 14.83 13.51
N PHE A 14 15.64 14.80 14.29
CA PHE A 14 16.29 13.56 14.69
C PHE A 14 15.35 12.65 15.50
N ASN A 15 14.59 13.21 16.45
CA ASN A 15 13.62 12.44 17.24
C ASN A 15 12.44 11.92 16.41
N MET A 16 12.04 12.58 15.32
CA MET A 16 10.98 12.11 14.42
C MET A 16 11.50 11.08 13.40
N THR A 17 12.71 11.29 12.88
CA THR A 17 13.31 10.43 11.86
C THR A 17 13.84 9.12 12.44
N TRP A 18 14.32 9.11 13.69
CA TRP A 18 14.84 7.91 14.32
C TRP A 18 13.80 6.76 14.39
N PRO A 19 12.59 6.94 14.94
CA PRO A 19 11.55 5.91 14.91
C PRO A 19 11.17 5.50 13.48
N MET A 20 11.08 6.46 12.55
CA MET A 20 10.71 6.19 11.16
C MET A 20 11.75 5.30 10.46
N LEU A 21 13.05 5.55 10.68
CA LEU A 21 14.13 4.75 10.12
C LEU A 21 14.03 3.29 10.57
N PHE A 22 13.80 3.04 11.87
CA PHE A 22 13.60 1.68 12.36
C PHE A 22 12.38 1.01 11.72
N GLY A 23 11.28 1.75 11.52
CA GLY A 23 10.10 1.24 10.82
C GLY A 23 10.40 0.83 9.38
N VAL A 24 11.08 1.68 8.61
CA VAL A 24 11.43 1.40 7.21
C VAL A 24 12.45 0.25 7.12
N LEU A 25 13.46 0.22 7.99
CA LEU A 25 14.45 -0.86 8.04
C LEU A 25 13.80 -2.21 8.38
N SER A 26 12.85 -2.22 9.31
CA SER A 26 12.08 -3.41 9.66
C SER A 26 11.24 -3.89 8.46
N LEU A 27 10.56 -2.98 7.77
CA LEU A 27 9.78 -3.29 6.56
C LEU A 27 10.65 -3.87 5.44
N MET A 28 11.82 -3.28 5.18
CA MET A 28 12.75 -3.75 4.15
C MET A 28 13.35 -5.11 4.50
N SER A 29 13.68 -5.32 5.79
CA SER A 29 14.19 -6.60 6.28
C SER A 29 13.14 -7.70 6.15
N PHE A 30 11.88 -7.40 6.45
CA PHE A 30 10.77 -8.33 6.25
C PHE A 30 10.61 -8.72 4.77
N GLN A 31 10.63 -7.75 3.86
CA GLN A 31 10.56 -8.03 2.42
C GLN A 31 11.73 -8.91 1.92
N LEU A 32 12.94 -8.68 2.42
CA LEU A 32 14.10 -9.49 2.07
C LEU A 32 13.95 -10.93 2.56
N VAL A 33 13.55 -11.11 3.82
CA VAL A 33 13.36 -12.44 4.42
C VAL A 33 12.24 -13.18 3.68
N ASP A 34 11.10 -12.53 3.45
CA ASP A 34 9.97 -13.11 2.72
C ASP A 34 10.40 -13.58 1.32
N SER A 35 11.11 -12.73 0.57
CA SER A 35 11.65 -13.11 -0.74
C SER A 35 12.66 -14.26 -0.67
N ALA A 36 13.50 -14.31 0.37
CA ALA A 36 14.45 -15.40 0.57
C ALA A 36 13.75 -16.74 0.88
N PHE A 37 12.68 -16.73 1.69
CA PHE A 37 11.84 -17.91 1.94
C PHE A 37 11.12 -18.38 0.67
N ILE A 38 10.56 -17.46 -0.11
CA ILE A 38 9.93 -17.79 -1.40
C ILE A 38 10.97 -18.35 -2.38
N GLY A 39 12.19 -17.81 -2.37
CA GLY A 39 13.32 -18.32 -3.16
C GLY A 39 13.73 -19.75 -2.79
N GLN A 40 13.56 -20.16 -1.54
CA GLN A 40 13.81 -21.54 -1.09
C GLN A 40 12.75 -22.54 -1.58
N LEU A 41 11.54 -22.08 -1.93
CA LEU A 41 10.48 -22.91 -2.51
C LEU A 41 10.72 -23.25 -3.99
N GLY A 42 11.72 -22.61 -4.63
CA GLY A 42 12.17 -22.90 -5.99
C GLY A 42 12.26 -21.67 -6.88
N ILE A 43 12.78 -21.85 -8.09
CA ILE A 43 12.95 -20.76 -9.08
C ILE A 43 11.59 -20.30 -9.62
N LEU A 44 10.60 -21.19 -9.75
CA LEU A 44 9.29 -20.82 -10.30
C LEU A 44 8.48 -19.89 -9.37
N PRO A 45 8.34 -20.15 -8.05
CA PRO A 45 7.71 -19.20 -7.13
C PRO A 45 8.42 -17.85 -7.07
N LEU A 46 9.76 -17.85 -7.10
CA LEU A 46 10.56 -16.62 -7.10
C LEU A 46 10.37 -15.81 -8.40
N ALA A 47 10.31 -16.48 -9.54
CA ALA A 47 10.00 -15.85 -10.82
C ALA A 47 8.59 -15.24 -10.81
N ALA A 48 7.60 -15.97 -10.28
CA ALA A 48 6.24 -15.46 -10.11
C ALA A 48 6.22 -14.18 -9.26
N GLN A 49 6.91 -14.17 -8.11
CA GLN A 49 7.05 -12.98 -7.27
C GLN A 49 7.64 -11.80 -8.06
N GLY A 50 8.72 -12.04 -8.82
CA GLY A 50 9.35 -11.03 -9.68
C GLY A 50 8.40 -10.42 -10.72
N PHE A 51 7.53 -11.24 -11.32
CA PHE A 51 6.50 -10.77 -12.26
C PHE A 51 5.37 -9.98 -11.58
N THR A 52 5.10 -10.24 -10.30
CA THR A 52 4.10 -9.47 -9.54
C THR A 52 4.62 -8.12 -9.02
N LEU A 53 5.93 -7.91 -8.92
CA LEU A 53 6.51 -6.67 -8.39
C LEU A 53 6.04 -5.39 -9.13
N PRO A 54 6.05 -5.31 -10.47
CA PRO A 54 5.57 -4.12 -11.19
C PRO A 54 4.08 -3.86 -10.95
N ILE A 55 3.27 -4.93 -10.89
CA ILE A 55 1.83 -4.84 -10.62
C ILE A 55 1.61 -4.33 -9.20
N GLN A 56 2.37 -4.84 -8.23
CA GLN A 56 2.34 -4.39 -6.85
C GLN A 56 2.72 -2.91 -6.72
N MET A 57 3.71 -2.44 -7.49
CA MET A 57 4.08 -1.01 -7.51
C MET A 57 2.95 -0.11 -8.01
N ILE A 58 2.20 -0.55 -9.04
CA ILE A 58 1.02 0.19 -9.53
C ILE A 58 -0.06 0.26 -8.43
N ILE A 59 -0.35 -0.86 -7.78
CA ILE A 59 -1.34 -0.91 -6.70
C ILE A 59 -0.92 -0.03 -5.52
N ILE A 60 0.33 -0.14 -5.05
CA ILE A 60 0.87 0.71 -3.99
C ILE A 60 0.76 2.19 -4.39
N GLY A 61 1.11 2.53 -5.64
CA GLY A 61 0.99 3.89 -6.14
C GLY A 61 -0.44 4.43 -6.07
N ILE A 62 -1.43 3.62 -6.45
CA ILE A 62 -2.85 3.98 -6.35
C ILE A 62 -3.28 4.13 -4.88
N GLN A 63 -2.91 3.19 -4.01
CA GLN A 63 -3.24 3.22 -2.58
C GLN A 63 -2.66 4.46 -1.91
N VAL A 64 -1.37 4.73 -2.11
CA VAL A 64 -0.68 5.90 -1.55
C VAL A 64 -1.24 7.19 -2.14
N GLY A 65 -1.51 7.24 -3.45
CA GLY A 65 -2.13 8.40 -4.09
C GLY A 65 -3.51 8.74 -3.51
N LEU A 66 -4.36 7.73 -3.32
CA LEU A 66 -5.67 7.88 -2.66
C LEU A 66 -5.52 8.30 -1.19
N GLY A 67 -4.57 7.74 -0.45
CA GLY A 67 -4.30 8.13 0.94
C GLY A 67 -3.88 9.59 1.08
N ILE A 68 -2.98 10.05 0.20
CA ILE A 68 -2.56 11.46 0.17
C ILE A 68 -3.73 12.38 -0.21
N ALA A 69 -4.51 12.02 -1.24
CA ALA A 69 -5.69 12.80 -1.65
C ALA A 69 -6.72 12.91 -0.53
N THR A 70 -6.98 11.81 0.19
CA THR A 70 -7.88 11.78 1.35
C THR A 70 -7.39 12.69 2.46
N THR A 71 -6.11 12.55 2.84
CA THR A 71 -5.50 13.37 3.90
C THR A 71 -5.56 14.86 3.57
N ALA A 72 -5.32 15.24 2.31
CA ALA A 72 -5.41 16.62 1.85
C ALA A 72 -6.84 17.20 1.95
N VAL A 73 -7.86 16.40 1.59
CA VAL A 73 -9.27 16.81 1.69
C VAL A 73 -9.70 16.97 3.15
N ILE A 74 -9.31 16.04 4.02
CA ILE A 74 -9.57 16.12 5.47
C ILE A 74 -8.88 17.36 6.07
N ALA A 75 -7.60 17.58 5.78
CA ALA A 75 -6.85 18.73 6.28
C ALA A 75 -7.49 20.06 5.86
N LYS A 76 -7.97 20.16 4.61
CA LYS A 76 -8.67 21.34 4.10
C LYS A 76 -10.00 21.59 4.84
N ALA A 77 -10.76 20.54 5.11
CA ALA A 77 -12.04 20.65 5.81
C ALA A 77 -11.89 20.96 7.31
N ILE A 78 -10.86 20.41 7.96
CA ILE A 78 -10.48 20.78 9.34
C ILE A 78 -10.05 22.26 9.40
N GLY A 79 -9.24 22.71 8.44
CA GLY A 79 -8.81 24.11 8.34
C GLY A 79 -9.97 25.11 8.14
N ALA A 80 -11.11 24.65 7.61
CA ALA A 80 -12.33 25.46 7.45
C ALA A 80 -13.21 25.50 8.72
N ASN A 81 -12.76 24.97 9.85
CA ASN A 81 -13.51 24.87 11.12
C ASN A 81 -14.84 24.09 11.03
N GLN A 82 -15.04 23.31 9.96
CA GLN A 82 -16.21 22.45 9.76
C GLN A 82 -15.86 20.99 10.06
N THR A 83 -15.38 20.71 11.27
CA THR A 83 -14.90 19.39 11.69
C THR A 83 -15.91 18.26 11.48
N ARG A 84 -17.21 18.52 11.70
CA ARG A 84 -18.28 17.54 11.48
C ARG A 84 -18.50 17.20 10.00
N TYR A 85 -18.34 18.19 9.12
CA TYR A 85 -18.39 17.98 7.66
C TYR A 85 -17.09 17.32 7.17
N ALA A 86 -15.94 17.65 7.78
CA ALA A 86 -14.65 17.03 7.49
C ALA A 86 -14.65 15.52 7.76
N GLN A 87 -15.24 15.08 8.87
CA GLN A 87 -15.38 13.66 9.19
C GLN A 87 -16.29 12.92 8.22
N GLN A 88 -17.41 13.53 7.81
CA GLN A 88 -18.31 12.93 6.82
C GLN A 88 -17.67 12.85 5.43
N LEU A 89 -16.97 13.91 4.99
CA LEU A 89 -16.24 13.91 3.72
C LEU A 89 -15.07 12.91 3.74
N GLY A 90 -14.33 12.86 4.84
CA GLY A 90 -13.24 11.90 5.03
C GLY A 90 -13.75 10.46 4.93
N GLY A 91 -14.82 10.13 5.66
CA GLY A 91 -15.46 8.82 5.58
C GLY A 91 -15.98 8.47 4.18
N LEU A 92 -16.56 9.43 3.46
CA LEU A 92 -17.05 9.21 2.10
C LEU A 92 -15.90 8.97 1.10
N VAL A 93 -14.82 9.75 1.19
CA VAL A 93 -13.64 9.58 0.32
C VAL A 93 -12.97 8.23 0.60
N VAL A 94 -12.91 7.80 1.85
CA VAL A 94 -12.37 6.49 2.25
C VAL A 94 -13.27 5.34 1.78
N ALA A 95 -14.59 5.48 1.89
CA ALA A 95 -15.54 4.50 1.36
C ALA A 95 -15.45 4.41 -0.17
N MET A 96 -15.36 5.54 -0.87
CA MET A 96 -15.20 5.55 -2.32
C MET A 96 -13.83 5.02 -2.76
N GLY A 97 -12.77 5.33 -2.01
CA GLY A 97 -11.42 4.82 -2.26
C GLY A 97 -11.33 3.30 -2.07
N SER A 98 -11.93 2.77 -1.00
CA SER A 98 -11.99 1.32 -0.74
C SER A 98 -12.80 0.59 -1.81
N VAL A 99 -13.96 1.13 -2.23
CA VAL A 99 -14.73 0.60 -3.36
C VAL A 99 -13.94 0.68 -4.67
N GLY A 100 -13.23 1.78 -4.92
CA GLY A 100 -12.38 1.97 -6.09
C GLY A 100 -11.26 0.94 -6.16
N VAL A 101 -10.58 0.65 -5.04
CA VAL A 101 -9.55 -0.40 -4.98
C VAL A 101 -10.17 -1.79 -5.13
N ALA A 102 -11.37 -2.05 -4.60
CA ALA A 102 -12.07 -3.32 -4.82
C ALA A 102 -12.41 -3.54 -6.31
N ILE A 103 -12.89 -2.50 -7.00
CA ILE A 103 -13.15 -2.54 -8.45
C ILE A 103 -11.84 -2.76 -9.22
N PHE A 104 -10.77 -2.08 -8.82
CA PHE A 104 -9.45 -2.23 -9.46
C PHE A 104 -8.89 -3.65 -9.28
N CYS A 105 -9.06 -4.24 -8.10
CA CYS A 105 -8.74 -5.65 -7.84
C CYS A 105 -9.54 -6.60 -8.73
N LEU A 106 -10.85 -6.36 -8.91
CA LEU A 106 -11.68 -7.15 -9.82
C LEU A 106 -11.23 -7.00 -11.28
N PHE A 107 -10.82 -5.80 -11.67
CA PHE A 107 -10.29 -5.53 -13.02
C PHE A 107 -8.96 -6.26 -13.27
N LEU A 108 -8.07 -6.28 -12.27
CA LEU A 108 -6.83 -7.06 -12.29
C LEU A 108 -7.07 -8.56 -12.37
N TYR A 109 -8.13 -9.06 -11.71
CA TYR A 109 -8.55 -10.46 -11.86
C TYR A 109 -8.96 -10.78 -13.30
N LEU A 110 -9.71 -9.88 -13.94
CA LEU A 110 -10.18 -10.07 -15.32
C LEU A 110 -9.06 -9.99 -16.37
N ILE A 111 -8.03 -9.16 -16.13
CA ILE A 111 -6.93 -8.88 -17.08
C ILE A 111 -5.68 -9.74 -16.77
N ARG A 112 -5.79 -10.73 -15.88
CA ARG A 112 -4.67 -11.59 -15.46
C ARG A 112 -3.95 -12.25 -16.63
N GLU A 113 -4.68 -12.83 -17.58
CA GLU A 113 -4.15 -13.56 -18.72
C GLU A 113 -3.35 -12.66 -19.68
N PRO A 114 -3.91 -11.53 -20.17
CA PRO A 114 -3.17 -10.66 -21.08
C PRO A 114 -1.96 -9.99 -20.42
N ILE A 115 -1.98 -9.66 -19.12
CA ILE A 115 -0.80 -9.11 -18.41
C ILE A 115 0.34 -10.13 -18.34
N LEU A 116 0.01 -11.38 -17.99
CA LEU A 116 1.01 -12.45 -17.88
C LEU A 116 1.56 -12.87 -19.25
N LEU A 117 0.73 -12.84 -20.29
CA LEU A 117 1.17 -13.00 -21.67
C LEU A 117 2.07 -11.85 -22.14
N LEU A 118 1.75 -10.60 -21.78
CA LEU A 118 2.57 -9.43 -22.13
C LEU A 118 3.95 -9.47 -21.46
N LEU A 119 4.02 -10.07 -20.26
CA LEU A 119 5.27 -10.30 -19.51
C LEU A 119 6.08 -11.51 -20.02
N SER A 120 5.61 -12.21 -21.07
CA SER A 120 6.23 -13.44 -21.59
C SER A 120 6.46 -14.51 -20.51
N ALA A 121 5.53 -14.64 -19.56
CA ALA A 121 5.66 -15.62 -18.49
C ALA A 121 5.49 -17.05 -19.02
N PRO A 122 6.37 -18.01 -18.64
CA PRO A 122 6.22 -19.42 -19.00
C PRO A 122 4.90 -20.01 -18.45
N GLU A 123 4.30 -20.97 -19.15
CA GLU A 123 3.07 -21.65 -18.69
C GLU A 123 3.21 -22.28 -17.29
N SER A 124 4.43 -22.67 -16.90
CA SER A 124 4.72 -23.20 -15.57
C SER A 124 4.59 -22.16 -14.45
N VAL A 125 4.74 -20.87 -14.77
CA VAL A 125 4.52 -19.74 -13.85
C VAL A 125 3.03 -19.40 -13.78
N PHE A 126 2.29 -19.55 -14.89
CA PHE A 126 0.83 -19.35 -14.94
C PHE A 126 0.09 -20.24 -13.94
N VAL A 127 0.44 -21.53 -13.84
CA VAL A 127 -0.22 -22.47 -12.93
C VAL A 127 -0.05 -22.08 -11.46
N ILE A 128 1.14 -21.60 -11.08
CA ILE A 128 1.42 -21.14 -9.71
C ILE A 128 0.69 -19.82 -9.43
N ILE A 129 0.71 -18.90 -10.39
CA ILE A 129 0.01 -17.62 -10.26
C ILE A 129 -1.48 -17.85 -10.12
N ASP A 130 -2.13 -18.68 -10.95
CA ASP A 130 -3.58 -18.91 -10.88
C ASP A 130 -4.02 -19.39 -9.48
N SER A 131 -3.23 -20.27 -8.85
CA SER A 131 -3.53 -20.77 -7.49
C SER A 131 -3.23 -19.75 -6.38
N TYR A 132 -2.27 -18.84 -6.55
CA TYR A 132 -1.85 -17.85 -5.55
C TYR A 132 -2.56 -16.50 -5.70
N TRP A 133 -3.04 -16.19 -6.90
CA TRP A 133 -3.61 -14.90 -7.29
C TRP A 133 -4.86 -14.57 -6.50
N MET A 134 -5.69 -15.57 -6.20
CA MET A 134 -6.91 -15.38 -5.41
C MET A 134 -6.59 -15.01 -3.95
N TYR A 135 -5.60 -15.66 -3.34
CA TYR A 135 -5.11 -15.30 -2.00
C TYR A 135 -4.43 -13.93 -1.99
N TRP A 136 -3.68 -13.60 -3.04
CA TRP A 136 -3.03 -12.30 -3.19
C TRP A 136 -4.03 -11.15 -3.38
N LEU A 137 -5.11 -11.37 -4.12
CA LEU A 137 -6.22 -10.42 -4.28
C LEU A 137 -6.97 -10.18 -2.98
N VAL A 138 -7.28 -11.26 -2.24
CA VAL A 138 -7.93 -11.15 -0.92
C VAL A 138 -7.01 -10.41 0.06
N SER A 139 -5.72 -10.70 0.06
CA SER A 139 -4.72 -9.98 0.86
C SER A 139 -4.64 -8.51 0.48
N SER A 140 -4.61 -8.19 -0.83
CA SER A 140 -4.58 -6.81 -1.33
C SER A 140 -5.85 -6.03 -0.98
N TRP A 141 -7.01 -6.67 -1.07
CA TRP A 141 -8.29 -6.08 -0.66
C TRP A 141 -8.34 -5.83 0.86
N THR A 142 -7.88 -6.79 1.66
CA THR A 142 -7.81 -6.68 3.12
C THR A 142 -6.81 -5.60 3.55
N GLY A 143 -5.65 -5.54 2.89
CA GLY A 143 -4.63 -4.51 3.12
C GLY A 143 -5.11 -3.12 2.76
N ALA A 144 -5.82 -2.98 1.63
CA ALA A 144 -6.48 -1.72 1.27
C ALA A 144 -7.53 -1.33 2.30
N LEU A 145 -8.39 -2.25 2.72
CA LEU A 145 -9.38 -2.03 3.78
C LEU A 145 -8.71 -1.53 5.07
N LEU A 146 -7.65 -2.20 5.53
CA LEU A 146 -6.90 -1.81 6.72
C LEU A 146 -6.24 -0.44 6.57
N TYR A 147 -5.65 -0.15 5.41
CA TYR A 147 -5.04 1.15 5.12
C TYR A 147 -6.07 2.29 5.15
N PHE A 148 -7.24 2.05 4.54
CA PHE A 148 -8.35 2.98 4.54
C PHE A 148 -8.95 3.17 5.95
N PHE A 149 -9.03 2.11 6.74
CA PHE A 149 -9.47 2.18 8.14
C PHE A 149 -8.48 2.95 9.03
N TYR A 150 -7.18 2.83 8.77
CA TYR A 150 -6.13 3.57 9.49
C TYR A 150 -6.05 5.05 9.08
N SER A 151 -6.59 5.40 7.91
CA SER A 151 -6.56 6.77 7.36
C SER A 151 -7.72 7.66 7.84
N VAL A 152 -8.71 7.13 8.57
CA VAL A 152 -9.81 7.88 9.21
C VAL A 152 -9.52 8.04 10.70
#